data_AF-A0A4U9HLV1-F1
#
_entry.id   AF-A0A4U9HLV1-F1
#
_cell.length_a   1.000
_cell.length_b   1.000
_cell.length_c   1.000
_cell.angle_alpha   90.00
_cell.angle_beta   90.00
_cell.angle_gamma   90.00
#
_symmetry.space_group_name_H-M   'P 1'
#
loop_
_entity.id
_entity.type
_entity.pdbx_description
1 polymer ?
#
loop_
_entity_poly.entity_id
_entity_poly.type
_entity_poly.pdbx_seq_one_letter_code
_entity_poly.pdbx_strand_id
1 'polypeptide(L)'
;MNIRSALLSVAMAAVSANSFADTTGPERHVQQFLNVLNGSGGKPIEQLSPQAARQVLIDAQKGATLPAADVSVKTITVDGQNLTLNIVKPHNAQGTLPVFMFFHGGGWILGDFPTHERLVRDLVNASARQPFSLITRPPRKRISPLRLIRPMQQPAG
;
A
#
# COMPACT_ATOMS: atom_id res chain seq x y z
N MET A 1 72.45 -3.50 -32.54
CA MET A 1 72.39 -3.95 -31.13
C MET A 1 71.33 -3.09 -30.41
N ASN A 2 70.22 -3.73 -30.02
CA ASN A 2 69.24 -3.36 -28.96
C ASN A 2 68.30 -2.17 -29.27
N ILE A 3 67.09 -2.35 -29.82
CA ILE A 3 65.80 -2.80 -29.20
C ILE A 3 65.50 -2.17 -27.84
N ARG A 4 64.47 -1.30 -27.79
CA ARG A 4 63.30 -1.30 -26.85
C ARG A 4 62.45 -0.04 -27.10
N SER A 5 61.36 -0.14 -27.87
CA SER A 5 59.96 -0.31 -27.40
C SER A 5 59.33 1.02 -26.92
N ALA A 6 58.63 1.75 -27.80
CA ALA A 6 57.16 1.71 -27.96
C ALA A 6 56.39 2.21 -26.72
N LEU A 7 56.13 3.53 -26.67
CA LEU A 7 55.16 4.12 -25.74
C LEU A 7 53.77 3.90 -26.30
N LEU A 8 53.12 2.88 -25.75
CA LEU A 8 51.77 2.45 -26.06
C LEU A 8 50.76 3.45 -25.49
N SER A 9 49.85 3.90 -26.33
CA SER A 9 48.69 4.74 -26.04
C SER A 9 47.83 4.14 -24.93
N VAL A 10 47.68 4.81 -23.79
CA VAL A 10 46.70 4.44 -22.77
C VAL A 10 46.01 5.69 -22.25
N ALA A 11 44.79 5.93 -22.73
CA ALA A 11 43.77 6.70 -22.00
C ALA A 11 42.39 6.47 -22.64
N MET A 12 41.91 5.22 -22.66
CA MET A 12 40.50 4.93 -22.95
C MET A 12 40.05 3.69 -22.17
N ALA A 13 39.85 3.87 -20.86
CA ALA A 13 39.13 2.89 -20.03
C ALA A 13 38.63 3.56 -18.74
N ALA A 14 37.75 4.55 -18.86
CA ALA A 14 36.97 5.07 -17.74
C ALA A 14 35.46 4.93 -18.03
N VAL A 15 35.05 3.75 -18.52
CA VAL A 15 33.70 3.25 -18.32
C VAL A 15 33.84 1.85 -17.75
N SER A 16 34.49 1.76 -16.58
CA SER A 16 34.37 0.56 -15.77
C SER A 16 32.97 0.60 -15.18
N ALA A 17 32.18 -0.41 -15.55
CA ALA A 17 30.86 -0.67 -15.06
C ALA A 17 30.78 -0.46 -13.54
N ASN A 18 30.21 0.67 -13.11
CA ASN A 18 29.73 0.79 -11.75
C ASN A 18 28.43 -0.02 -11.65
N SER A 19 28.64 -1.32 -11.52
CA SER A 19 28.16 -2.05 -10.35
C SER A 19 26.69 -1.79 -10.01
N PHE A 20 25.80 -2.57 -10.62
CA PHE A 20 24.69 -3.15 -9.87
C PHE A 20 25.24 -4.10 -8.81
N ALA A 21 26.10 -3.60 -7.91
CA ALA A 21 26.39 -4.31 -6.69
C ALA A 21 25.07 -4.36 -5.93
N ASP A 22 24.66 -5.56 -5.56
CA ASP A 22 23.54 -5.85 -4.67
C ASP A 22 23.85 -5.20 -3.32
N THR A 23 23.55 -3.90 -3.20
CA THR A 23 23.76 -3.17 -1.95
C THR A 23 22.67 -3.60 -0.99
N THR A 24 23.03 -4.37 0.03
CA THR A 24 22.16 -4.73 1.15
C THR A 24 21.79 -3.45 1.91
N GLY A 25 20.72 -2.77 1.51
CA GLY A 25 20.25 -1.54 2.13
C GLY A 25 18.96 -1.02 1.48
N PRO A 26 18.17 -0.17 2.17
CA PRO A 26 17.00 0.44 1.58
C PRO A 26 17.37 1.32 0.37
N GLU A 27 16.44 1.44 -0.58
CA GLU A 27 16.54 2.43 -1.66
C GLU A 27 16.74 3.85 -1.09
N ARG A 28 17.43 4.73 -1.81
CA ARG A 28 17.85 6.06 -1.32
C ARG A 28 16.69 6.87 -0.73
N HIS A 29 15.55 6.98 -1.42
CA HIS A 29 14.39 7.73 -0.92
C HIS A 29 13.71 7.02 0.26
N VAL A 30 13.69 5.68 0.27
CA VAL A 30 13.26 4.90 1.45
C VAL A 30 14.17 5.18 2.64
N GLN A 31 15.49 5.25 2.46
CA GLN A 31 16.43 5.57 3.53
C GLN A 31 16.23 7.00 4.04
N GLN A 32 15.97 7.97 3.16
CA GLN A 32 15.64 9.34 3.55
C GLN A 32 14.35 9.39 4.38
N PHE A 33 13.32 8.66 3.96
CA PHE A 33 12.08 8.54 4.72
C PHE A 33 12.32 7.94 6.11
N LEU A 34 13.10 6.85 6.21
CA LEU A 34 13.43 6.21 7.48
C LEU A 34 14.23 7.14 8.40
N ASN A 35 15.15 7.94 7.88
CA ASN A 35 15.91 8.90 8.68
C ASN A 35 14.99 9.94 9.34
N VAL A 36 14.00 10.46 8.59
CA VAL A 36 13.00 11.39 9.13
C VAL A 36 12.13 10.70 10.18
N LEU A 37 11.64 9.49 9.88
CA LEU A 37 10.77 8.74 10.79
C LEU A 37 11.48 8.41 12.11
N ASN A 38 12.70 7.88 12.05
CA ASN A 38 13.50 7.49 13.21
C ASN A 38 14.02 8.70 14.01
N GLY A 39 14.12 9.87 13.37
CA GLY A 39 14.50 11.14 14.03
C GLY A 39 13.35 11.85 14.76
N SER A 40 12.11 11.38 14.63
CA SER A 40 10.92 12.08 15.16
C SER A 40 10.76 12.03 16.68
N GLY A 41 11.46 11.12 17.38
CA GLY A 41 11.41 10.99 18.84
C GLY A 41 10.05 10.53 19.42
N GLY A 42 9.13 10.08 18.57
CA GLY A 42 7.82 9.58 18.99
C GLY A 42 7.91 8.28 19.80
N LYS A 43 6.88 8.01 20.61
CA LYS A 43 6.75 6.71 21.28
C LYS A 43 6.53 5.59 20.24
N PRO A 44 7.03 4.37 20.51
CA PRO A 44 6.68 3.21 19.71
C PRO A 44 5.16 3.03 19.59
N ILE A 45 4.67 2.65 18.41
CA ILE A 45 3.24 2.66 18.08
C ILE A 45 2.41 1.70 18.94
N GLU A 46 3.03 0.61 19.40
CA GLU A 46 2.46 -0.39 20.30
C GLU A 46 2.28 0.11 21.75
N GLN A 47 2.92 1.22 22.12
CA GLN A 47 2.73 1.88 23.41
C GLN A 47 1.64 2.96 23.38
N LEU A 48 1.04 3.21 22.21
CA LEU A 48 -0.04 4.16 22.03
C LEU A 48 -1.41 3.51 22.28
N SER A 49 -2.41 4.33 22.62
CA SER A 49 -3.79 3.87 22.56
C SER A 49 -4.19 3.58 21.10
N PRO A 50 -5.16 2.69 20.83
CA PRO A 50 -5.61 2.42 19.47
C PRO A 50 -6.04 3.67 18.68
N GLN A 51 -6.62 4.66 19.36
CA GLN A 51 -7.02 5.92 18.76
C GLN A 51 -5.80 6.75 18.35
N ALA A 52 -4.80 6.87 19.24
CA ALA A 52 -3.57 7.58 18.93
C ALA A 52 -2.78 6.87 17.82
N ALA A 53 -2.69 5.54 17.84
CA ALA A 53 -2.04 4.76 16.77
C ALA A 53 -2.74 4.94 15.41
N ARG A 54 -4.07 5.02 15.36
CA ARG A 54 -4.80 5.35 14.13
C ARG A 54 -4.44 6.74 13.61
N GLN A 55 -4.35 7.71 14.51
CA GLN A 55 -4.05 9.09 14.13
C GLN A 55 -2.67 9.21 13.46
N VAL A 56 -1.68 8.44 13.92
CA VAL A 56 -0.34 8.38 13.28
C VAL A 56 -0.45 8.04 11.79
N LEU A 57 -1.23 7.02 11.41
CA LEU A 57 -1.39 6.66 9.99
C LEU A 57 -2.23 7.67 9.21
N ILE A 58 -3.26 8.25 9.85
CA ILE A 58 -4.08 9.31 9.23
C ILE A 58 -3.19 10.50 8.86
N ASP A 59 -2.36 10.97 9.78
CA ASP A 59 -1.51 12.13 9.57
C ASP A 59 -0.41 11.84 8.54
N ALA A 60 0.19 10.65 8.59
CA ALA A 60 1.22 10.23 7.63
C ALA A 60 0.71 10.20 6.17
N GLN A 61 -0.57 9.91 5.96
CA GLN A 61 -1.17 9.80 4.62
C GLN A 61 -1.85 11.10 4.15
N LYS A 62 -1.98 12.09 5.04
CA LYS A 62 -2.71 13.33 4.77
C LYS A 62 -2.01 14.18 3.70
N GLY A 63 -2.79 14.78 2.81
CA GLY A 63 -2.29 15.73 1.81
C GLY A 63 -1.66 15.09 0.58
N ALA A 64 -1.71 13.75 0.45
CA ALA A 64 -1.29 13.08 -0.78
C ALA A 64 -2.13 13.55 -1.97
N THR A 65 -1.48 13.84 -3.09
CA THR A 65 -2.16 14.05 -4.37
C THR A 65 -2.85 12.76 -4.80
N LEU A 66 -4.14 12.82 -5.07
CA LEU A 66 -4.94 11.67 -5.48
C LEU A 66 -5.03 11.61 -7.01
N PRO A 67 -4.69 10.48 -7.66
CA PRO A 67 -4.97 10.26 -9.06
C PRO A 67 -6.47 10.41 -9.36
N ALA A 68 -6.83 10.80 -10.59
CA ALA A 68 -8.23 10.86 -11.00
C ALA A 68 -8.89 9.48 -10.92
N ALA A 69 -10.05 9.41 -10.28
CA ALA A 69 -10.89 8.23 -10.16
C ALA A 69 -12.29 8.64 -9.70
N ASP A 70 -13.30 7.87 -10.07
CA ASP A 70 -14.67 8.06 -9.59
C ASP A 70 -14.88 7.24 -8.32
N VAL A 71 -15.27 7.89 -7.23
CA VAL A 71 -15.47 7.28 -5.91
C VAL A 71 -16.93 7.41 -5.51
N SER A 72 -17.54 6.30 -5.10
CA SER A 72 -18.90 6.26 -4.56
C SER A 72 -18.99 5.34 -3.35
N VAL A 73 -20.03 5.53 -2.53
CA VAL A 73 -20.28 4.71 -1.35
C VAL A 73 -21.57 3.93 -1.55
N LYS A 74 -21.54 2.63 -1.24
CA LYS A 74 -22.72 1.77 -1.26
C LYS A 74 -22.81 0.98 0.03
N THR A 75 -23.97 0.93 0.66
CA THR A 75 -24.24 0.02 1.77
C THR A 75 -25.05 -1.17 1.25
N ILE A 76 -24.62 -2.38 1.61
CA ILE A 76 -25.34 -3.63 1.34
C ILE A 76 -25.70 -4.30 2.67
N THR A 77 -26.74 -5.13 2.67
CA THR A 77 -27.13 -5.94 3.83
C THR A 77 -26.84 -7.41 3.53
N VAL A 78 -26.05 -8.06 4.40
CA VAL A 78 -25.69 -9.48 4.31
C VAL A 78 -25.86 -10.08 5.70
N ASP A 79 -26.61 -11.19 5.82
CA ASP A 79 -26.91 -11.85 7.09
C ASP A 79 -27.46 -10.91 8.18
N GLY A 80 -28.32 -9.97 7.77
CA GLY A 80 -28.89 -8.94 8.66
C GLY A 80 -27.89 -7.87 9.13
N GLN A 81 -26.67 -7.83 8.59
CA GLN A 81 -25.66 -6.83 8.91
C GLN A 81 -25.42 -5.89 7.73
N ASN A 82 -25.35 -4.59 8.02
CA ASN A 82 -25.00 -3.58 7.04
C ASN A 82 -23.48 -3.53 6.84
N LEU A 83 -23.05 -3.56 5.58
CA LEU A 83 -21.67 -3.42 5.13
C LEU A 83 -21.59 -2.22 4.21
N THR A 84 -20.86 -1.19 4.63
CA THR A 84 -20.54 -0.02 3.79
C THR A 84 -19.30 -0.32 2.96
N LEU A 85 -19.38 -0.03 1.67
CA LEU A 85 -18.38 -0.29 0.65
C LEU A 85 -18.01 1.05 -0.01
N ASN A 86 -16.72 1.31 -0.15
CA ASN A 86 -16.22 2.36 -1.04
C ASN A 86 -15.89 1.73 -2.39
N ILE A 87 -16.54 2.22 -3.44
CA ILE A 87 -16.40 1.78 -4.83
C ILE A 87 -15.59 2.82 -5.57
N VAL A 88 -14.40 2.41 -6.03
CA VAL A 88 -13.49 3.21 -6.84
C VAL A 88 -13.42 2.63 -8.24
N LYS A 89 -13.54 3.50 -9.26
CA LYS A 89 -13.47 3.15 -10.69
C LYS A 89 -12.54 4.12 -11.43
N PRO A 90 -11.93 3.72 -12.57
CA PRO A 90 -11.20 4.67 -13.39
C PRO A 90 -12.14 5.81 -13.80
N HIS A 91 -11.62 7.03 -13.83
CA HIS A 91 -12.44 8.20 -14.15
C HIS A 91 -13.09 8.07 -15.53
N ASN A 92 -14.40 8.32 -15.61
CA ASN A 92 -15.21 8.20 -16.83
C ASN A 92 -15.31 6.79 -17.42
N ALA A 93 -15.02 5.74 -16.65
CA ALA A 93 -15.21 4.36 -17.11
C ALA A 93 -16.69 4.06 -17.41
N GLN A 94 -16.96 3.42 -18.56
CA GLN A 94 -18.30 3.10 -19.03
C GLN A 94 -18.53 1.59 -19.13
N GLY A 95 -19.80 1.20 -19.05
CA GLY A 95 -20.21 -0.21 -19.15
C GLY A 95 -19.92 -1.03 -17.89
N THR A 96 -20.05 -2.35 -18.01
CA THR A 96 -19.75 -3.29 -16.93
C THR A 96 -18.25 -3.54 -16.86
N LEU A 97 -17.69 -3.31 -15.68
CA LEU A 97 -16.28 -3.46 -15.38
C LEU A 97 -16.09 -4.76 -14.56
N PRO A 98 -15.03 -5.55 -14.75
CA PRO A 98 -14.65 -6.55 -13.75
C PRO A 98 -14.41 -5.92 -12.37
N VAL A 99 -14.21 -6.74 -11.32
CA VAL A 99 -14.12 -6.23 -9.93
C VAL A 99 -13.12 -7.02 -9.08
N PHE A 100 -12.37 -6.33 -8.21
CA PHE A 100 -11.46 -6.93 -7.25
C PHE A 100 -11.74 -6.36 -5.86
N MET A 101 -11.52 -7.16 -4.83
CA MET A 101 -11.65 -6.73 -3.45
C MET A 101 -10.30 -6.19 -2.95
N PHE A 102 -10.29 -5.06 -2.24
CA PHE A 102 -9.12 -4.58 -1.50
C PHE A 102 -9.47 -4.58 -0.02
N PHE A 103 -8.67 -5.33 0.72
CA PHE A 103 -8.71 -5.35 2.16
C PHE A 103 -7.54 -4.49 2.64
N HIS A 104 -7.84 -3.41 3.34
CA HIS A 104 -6.81 -2.48 3.79
C HIS A 104 -5.87 -3.13 4.82
N GLY A 105 -4.64 -2.63 4.88
CA GLY A 105 -3.64 -3.05 5.87
C GLY A 105 -3.85 -2.36 7.22
N GLY A 106 -2.77 -2.24 8.00
CA GLY A 106 -2.81 -1.55 9.29
C GLY A 106 -3.00 -2.47 10.50
N GLY A 107 -2.67 -3.76 10.38
CA GLY A 107 -2.62 -4.68 11.53
C GLY A 107 -3.94 -4.81 12.28
N TRP A 108 -5.08 -4.68 11.59
CA TRP A 108 -6.45 -4.70 12.12
C TRP A 108 -6.83 -3.59 13.12
N ILE A 109 -5.86 -2.74 13.50
CA ILE A 109 -6.09 -1.60 14.40
C ILE A 109 -6.15 -0.30 13.59
N LEU A 110 -5.20 -0.09 12.69
CA LEU A 110 -5.04 1.13 11.90
C LEU A 110 -5.81 1.07 10.58
N GLY A 111 -5.94 2.23 9.95
CA GLY A 111 -6.38 2.34 8.57
C GLY A 111 -7.90 2.38 8.39
N ASP A 112 -8.27 2.97 7.26
CA ASP A 112 -9.61 3.15 6.73
C ASP A 112 -9.50 3.44 5.22
N PHE A 113 -10.60 3.84 4.57
CA PHE A 113 -10.58 4.18 3.15
C PHE A 113 -9.68 5.40 2.84
N PRO A 114 -9.84 6.57 3.48
CA PRO A 114 -9.00 7.75 3.20
C PRO A 114 -7.50 7.47 3.29
N THR A 115 -7.03 6.73 4.30
CA THR A 115 -5.60 6.40 4.46
C THR A 115 -5.03 5.56 3.31
N HIS A 116 -5.86 4.79 2.60
CA HIS A 116 -5.45 3.91 1.51
C HIS A 116 -5.92 4.40 0.13
N GLU A 117 -6.67 5.51 0.07
CA GLU A 117 -7.36 5.96 -1.13
C GLU A 117 -6.41 6.19 -2.30
N ARG A 118 -5.26 6.81 -2.08
CA ARG A 118 -4.25 7.04 -3.12
C ARG A 118 -3.79 5.73 -3.76
N LEU A 119 -3.41 4.75 -2.94
CA LEU A 119 -2.98 3.42 -3.42
C LEU A 119 -4.10 2.71 -4.19
N VAL A 120 -5.32 2.79 -3.67
CA VAL A 120 -6.49 2.22 -4.34
C VAL A 120 -6.69 2.82 -5.73
N ARG A 121 -6.59 4.15 -5.85
CA ARG A 121 -6.73 4.86 -7.13
C ARG A 121 -5.62 4.48 -8.09
N ASP A 122 -4.37 4.35 -7.60
CA ASP A 122 -3.24 3.86 -8.39
C ASP A 122 -3.52 2.45 -8.97
N LEU A 123 -3.99 1.52 -8.14
CA LEU A 123 -4.31 0.15 -8.55
C LEU A 123 -5.42 0.12 -9.61
N VAL A 124 -6.49 0.88 -9.40
CA VAL A 124 -7.62 0.95 -10.32
C VAL A 124 -7.18 1.50 -11.68
N ASN A 125 -6.34 2.53 -11.70
CA ASN A 125 -5.83 3.13 -12.93
C ASN A 125 -4.79 2.25 -13.65
N ALA A 126 -3.92 1.56 -12.90
CA ALA A 126 -2.92 0.66 -13.46
C ALA A 126 -3.52 -0.66 -13.99
N SER A 127 -4.64 -1.10 -13.43
CA SER A 127 -5.29 -2.37 -13.84
C SER A 127 -6.05 -2.28 -15.16
N ALA A 128 -6.07 -1.11 -15.82
CA ALA A 128 -6.96 -0.75 -16.93
C ALA A 128 -6.85 -1.56 -18.24
N ARG A 129 -6.12 -2.69 -18.28
CA ARG A 129 -6.40 -3.71 -19.30
C ARG A 129 -7.76 -4.40 -19.06
N GLN A 130 -8.29 -4.28 -17.85
CA GLN A 130 -9.66 -4.57 -17.47
C GLN A 130 -10.01 -3.72 -16.22
N PRO A 131 -11.01 -2.83 -16.28
CA PRO A 131 -11.30 -1.92 -15.16
C PRO A 131 -11.89 -2.68 -13.97
N PHE A 132 -11.44 -2.39 -12.74
CA PHE A 132 -11.87 -3.09 -11.54
C PHE A 132 -12.61 -2.17 -10.55
N SER A 133 -13.75 -2.60 -9.98
CA SER A 133 -14.42 -1.89 -8.86
C SER A 133 -13.90 -2.36 -7.52
N LEU A 134 -13.71 -1.43 -6.58
CA LEU A 134 -13.28 -1.72 -5.22
C LEU A 134 -14.43 -1.90 -4.19
N ILE A 135 -14.22 -2.70 -3.13
CA ILE A 135 -15.01 -2.74 -1.90
C ILE A 135 -14.06 -2.70 -0.69
N THR A 136 -14.16 -1.67 0.17
CA THR A 136 -13.48 -1.63 1.49
C THR A 136 -14.46 -1.79 2.65
N ARG A 137 -14.00 -2.32 3.78
CA ARG A 137 -14.77 -2.42 5.04
C ARG A 137 -14.19 -1.42 6.05
N PRO A 138 -15.00 -0.64 6.79
CA PRO A 138 -14.48 0.17 7.90
C PRO A 138 -14.04 -0.73 9.07
N PRO A 139 -13.10 -0.28 9.92
CA PRO A 139 -12.69 -1.03 11.11
C PRO A 139 -13.89 -1.32 12.01
N ARG A 140 -14.09 -2.60 12.33
CA ARG A 140 -15.21 -3.07 13.14
C ARG A 140 -15.07 -2.55 14.57
N LYS A 141 -16.11 -1.93 15.14
CA LYS A 141 -16.12 -1.42 16.53
C LYS A 141 -15.97 -2.49 17.63
N ARG A 142 -15.82 -3.78 17.32
CA ARG A 142 -15.65 -4.83 18.34
C ARG A 142 -15.11 -6.12 17.74
N ILE A 143 -13.91 -6.52 18.16
CA ILE A 143 -13.48 -7.92 18.13
C ILE A 143 -13.72 -8.44 19.54
N SER A 144 -14.79 -9.21 19.76
CA SER A 144 -14.81 -10.13 20.90
C SER A 144 -13.85 -11.27 20.56
N PRO A 145 -12.82 -11.58 21.37
CA PRO A 145 -11.82 -12.61 21.04
C PRO A 145 -12.40 -14.02 20.80
N LEU A 146 -13.65 -14.26 21.20
CA LEU A 146 -14.24 -15.60 21.30
C LEU A 146 -14.93 -16.14 20.04
N ARG A 147 -14.91 -15.45 18.89
CA ARG A 147 -15.73 -15.89 17.73
C ARG A 147 -14.96 -16.37 16.50
N LEU A 148 -13.62 -16.44 16.55
CA LEU A 148 -12.82 -16.89 15.40
C LEU A 148 -12.69 -18.43 15.31
N ILE A 149 -13.14 -19.18 16.32
CA ILE A 149 -13.07 -20.64 16.34
C ILE A 149 -14.43 -21.21 16.74
N ARG A 150 -15.39 -21.24 15.80
CA ARG A 150 -16.43 -22.26 15.81
C ARG A 150 -16.35 -22.99 14.47
N PRO A 151 -16.11 -24.31 14.45
CA PRO A 151 -16.29 -25.07 13.22
C PRO A 151 -17.77 -24.95 12.81
N MET A 152 -18.00 -24.81 11.50
CA MET A 152 -19.34 -24.92 10.94
C MET A 152 -19.89 -26.30 11.29
N GLN A 153 -20.80 -26.39 12.26
CA GLN A 153 -21.67 -27.54 12.36
C GLN A 153 -22.68 -27.43 11.22
N GLN A 154 -22.62 -28.38 10.29
CA GLN A 154 -23.64 -28.60 9.28
C GLN A 154 -24.98 -28.90 9.97
N PRO A 155 -26.13 -28.45 9.41
CA PRO A 155 -27.43 -28.83 9.93
C PRO A 155 -27.65 -30.33 9.67
N ALA A 156 -28.06 -31.06 10.72
CA ALA A 156 -28.61 -32.40 10.58
C ALA A 156 -30.03 -32.31 9.99
N GLY A 157 -30.41 -33.35 9.27
CA GLY A 157 -31.61 -33.51 8.43
C GLY A 157 -32.94 -33.14 9.08
#